data_AF-A0A0C4EZI0-F1
#
_entry.id   AF-A0A0C4EZI0-F1
#
_cell.length_a   1.000
_cell.length_b   1.000
_cell.length_c   1.000
_cell.angle_alpha   90.00
_cell.angle_beta   90.00
_cell.angle_gamma   90.00
#
_symmetry.space_group_name_H-M   'P 1'
#
loop_
_entity.id
_entity.type
_entity.pdbx_description
1 polymer ?
#
loop_
_entity_poly.entity_id
_entity_poly.type
_entity_poly.pdbx_seq_one_letter_code
_entity_poly.pdbx_strand_id
1 'polypeptide(L)'
;MSPVGAYDELLLIPGVFKPPEQSSKRSPVFRITEIYVSTLGSILNGRHNWNIPKKLARFEFIPLEGSPNKITVKVYALKSFSFTRSASSTSWCFEPQFFETPFFSMIIQRRLASVNIPINLGHVPMLDLTLLQPPLQAADPLQPNILELNRGAIGTSDWKRTKLDIRGRCGLCSFKGTLPGRAGQFADGEHFPDIQPYRFGFHFPRLHLQVQAPTHIPSSSDPSEKQ
;
A
#
# COMPACT_ATOMS: atom_id res chain seq x y z
N MET A 1 8.36 15.16 -4.06
CA MET A 1 7.76 14.50 -2.88
C MET A 1 6.26 14.47 -3.10
N SER A 2 5.57 13.39 -2.75
CA SER A 2 4.11 13.41 -2.75
C SER A 2 3.64 14.34 -1.60
N PRO A 3 2.53 15.08 -1.76
CA PRO A 3 2.12 16.14 -0.83
C PRO A 3 1.64 15.63 0.55
N VAL A 4 1.73 14.32 0.82
CA VAL A 4 1.12 13.66 2.00
C VAL A 4 2.11 13.35 3.13
N GLY A 5 3.38 13.73 3.01
CA GLY A 5 4.40 13.51 4.05
C GLY A 5 4.88 12.06 4.18
N ALA A 6 5.65 11.78 5.23
CA ALA A 6 6.13 10.43 5.55
C ALA A 6 5.00 9.58 6.17
N TYR A 7 4.94 8.32 5.78
CA TYR A 7 4.00 7.33 6.29
C TYR A 7 4.58 5.91 6.10
N ASP A 8 3.96 4.93 6.74
CA ASP A 8 4.34 3.52 6.68
C ASP A 8 3.38 2.77 5.73
N GLU A 9 3.87 1.74 5.02
CA GLU A 9 3.04 0.90 4.17
C GLU A 9 3.36 -0.59 4.31
N LEU A 10 2.32 -1.42 4.20
CA LEU A 10 2.40 -2.85 3.90
C LEU A 10 1.60 -3.08 2.62
N LEU A 11 2.21 -3.64 1.58
CA LEU A 11 1.55 -3.89 0.30
C LEU A 11 1.82 -5.30 -0.23
N LEU A 12 0.86 -5.82 -0.98
CA LEU A 12 0.94 -7.09 -1.68
C LEU A 12 0.79 -6.87 -3.19
N ILE A 13 1.80 -7.35 -3.93
CA ILE A 13 1.76 -7.47 -5.39
C ILE A 13 1.88 -8.97 -5.69
N PRO A 14 0.76 -9.67 -5.92
CA PRO A 14 0.78 -11.12 -6.10
C PRO A 14 1.36 -11.53 -7.47
N GLY A 15 1.44 -10.60 -8.42
CA GLY A 15 2.00 -10.87 -9.75
C GLY A 15 1.52 -9.88 -10.80
N VAL A 16 1.59 -10.33 -12.05
CA VAL A 16 1.15 -9.57 -13.23
C VAL A 16 -0.25 -9.98 -13.66
N PHE A 17 -1.03 -9.02 -14.12
CA PHE A 17 -2.41 -9.21 -14.57
C PHE A 17 -2.57 -8.71 -16.00
N LYS A 18 -3.46 -9.37 -16.75
CA LYS A 18 -3.83 -8.89 -18.09
C LYS A 18 -4.56 -7.54 -17.96
N PRO A 19 -4.18 -6.54 -18.79
CA PRO A 19 -4.92 -5.30 -18.91
C PRO A 19 -6.34 -5.51 -19.44
N PRO A 20 -7.28 -4.57 -19.21
CA PRO A 20 -8.60 -4.62 -19.84
C PRO A 20 -8.47 -4.60 -21.37
N GLU A 21 -9.45 -5.15 -22.08
CA GLU A 21 -9.40 -5.32 -23.54
C GLU A 21 -9.21 -4.00 -24.31
N GLN A 22 -9.72 -2.92 -23.74
CA GLN A 22 -9.67 -1.55 -24.24
C GLN A 22 -8.27 -0.93 -24.10
N SER A 23 -7.36 -1.56 -23.37
CA SER A 23 -5.98 -1.08 -23.27
C SER A 23 -5.23 -1.31 -24.59
N SER A 24 -4.64 -0.25 -25.14
CA SER A 24 -3.74 -0.32 -26.30
C SER A 24 -2.48 -1.15 -26.03
N LYS A 25 -2.10 -1.33 -24.75
CA LYS A 25 -1.00 -2.18 -24.31
C LYS A 25 -1.55 -3.40 -23.59
N ARG A 26 -1.50 -4.56 -24.24
CA ARG A 26 -2.01 -5.86 -23.75
C ARG A 26 -1.02 -6.65 -22.88
N SER A 27 0.21 -6.18 -22.71
CA SER A 27 1.21 -6.88 -21.91
C SER A 27 0.79 -6.97 -20.44
N PRO A 28 0.94 -8.14 -19.77
CA PRO A 28 0.69 -8.27 -18.34
C PRO A 28 1.53 -7.28 -17.54
N VAL A 29 0.94 -6.68 -16.52
CA VAL A 29 1.56 -5.66 -15.66
C VAL A 29 1.21 -5.89 -14.20
N PHE A 30 2.07 -5.45 -13.30
CA PHE A 30 1.89 -5.65 -11.87
C PHE A 30 0.63 -4.94 -11.36
N ARG A 31 0.02 -5.50 -10.32
CA ARG A 31 -1.11 -4.89 -9.61
C ARG A 31 -0.90 -5.02 -8.11
N ILE A 32 -1.10 -3.93 -7.39
CA ILE A 32 -1.23 -3.97 -5.94
C ILE A 32 -2.66 -4.39 -5.64
N THR A 33 -2.84 -5.56 -5.04
CA THR A 33 -4.18 -6.06 -4.69
C THR A 33 -4.57 -5.68 -3.27
N GLU A 34 -3.59 -5.56 -2.37
CA GLU A 34 -3.80 -5.18 -0.98
C GLU A 34 -2.72 -4.20 -0.53
N ILE A 35 -3.13 -3.15 0.18
CA ILE A 35 -2.21 -2.14 0.71
C ILE A 35 -2.79 -1.43 1.92
N TYR A 36 -1.99 -1.37 2.97
CA TYR A 36 -2.27 -0.71 4.24
C TYR A 36 -1.29 0.44 4.43
N VAL A 37 -1.77 1.58 4.91
CA VAL A 37 -0.94 2.78 5.15
C VAL A 37 -1.26 3.43 6.49
N SER A 38 -0.30 4.17 7.07
CA SER A 38 -0.47 4.78 8.41
C SER A 38 -1.20 6.12 8.44
N THR A 39 -1.47 6.76 7.29
CA THR A 39 -2.11 8.08 7.24
C THR A 39 -3.31 8.14 6.31
N LEU A 40 -4.36 8.84 6.76
CA LEU A 40 -5.58 9.08 5.96
C LEU A 40 -5.27 9.86 4.68
N GLY A 41 -4.37 10.85 4.73
CA GLY A 41 -3.95 11.61 3.56
C GLY A 41 -3.37 10.72 2.45
N SER A 42 -2.56 9.72 2.83
CA SER A 42 -2.01 8.75 1.88
C SER A 42 -3.11 7.91 1.21
N ILE A 43 -4.16 7.54 1.97
CA ILE A 43 -5.33 6.81 1.45
C ILE A 43 -6.05 7.64 0.39
N LEU A 44 -6.50 8.84 0.78
CA LEU A 44 -7.31 9.69 -0.09
C LEU A 44 -6.56 10.03 -1.39
N ASN A 45 -5.31 10.45 -1.26
CA ASN A 45 -4.47 10.82 -2.39
C ASN A 45 -4.11 9.61 -3.28
N GLY A 46 -3.83 8.45 -2.68
CA GLY A 46 -3.48 7.22 -3.38
C GLY A 46 -4.63 6.64 -4.19
N ARG A 47 -5.82 6.60 -3.58
CA ARG A 47 -7.07 6.13 -4.22
C ARG A 47 -7.48 7.06 -5.35
N HIS A 48 -7.53 8.36 -5.08
CA HIS A 48 -8.00 9.35 -6.05
C HIS A 48 -7.13 9.42 -7.32
N ASN A 49 -5.81 9.51 -7.15
CA ASN A 49 -4.94 9.74 -8.29
C ASN A 49 -4.62 8.43 -9.04
N TRP A 50 -4.28 7.35 -8.33
CA TRP A 50 -3.70 6.13 -8.91
C TRP A 50 -4.58 4.88 -8.78
N ASN A 51 -5.82 4.99 -8.29
CA ASN A 51 -6.69 3.85 -7.98
C ASN A 51 -6.04 2.79 -7.06
N ILE A 52 -5.10 3.18 -6.20
CA ILE A 52 -4.47 2.20 -5.29
C ILE A 52 -5.43 1.94 -4.13
N PRO A 53 -5.84 0.69 -3.84
CA PRO A 53 -6.88 0.36 -2.85
C PRO A 53 -6.36 0.44 -1.41
N LYS A 54 -5.81 1.60 -1.01
CA LYS A 54 -5.24 1.81 0.32
C LYS A 54 -6.29 1.69 1.42
N LYS A 55 -5.94 1.00 2.49
CA LYS A 55 -6.67 0.87 3.76
C LYS A 55 -5.85 1.49 4.89
N LEU A 56 -6.51 1.97 5.94
CA LEU A 56 -5.79 2.52 7.10
C LEU A 56 -5.34 1.39 8.02
N ALA A 57 -4.12 1.47 8.53
CA ALA A 57 -3.62 0.61 9.59
C ALA A 57 -2.69 1.37 10.54
N ARG A 58 -2.51 0.81 11.73
CA ARG A 58 -1.48 1.26 12.67
C ARG A 58 -0.27 0.34 12.55
N PHE A 59 0.91 0.93 12.55
CA PHE A 59 2.19 0.23 12.42
C PHE A 59 2.99 0.40 13.70
N GLU A 60 3.63 -0.68 14.15
CA GLU A 60 4.61 -0.65 15.21
C GLU A 60 5.91 -1.28 14.73
N PHE A 61 7.01 -0.57 14.97
CA PHE A 61 8.37 -0.98 14.63
C PHE A 61 9.17 -1.06 15.92
N ILE A 62 9.38 -2.27 16.43
CA ILE A 62 9.95 -2.53 17.76
C ILE A 62 11.35 -3.14 17.58
N PRO A 63 12.43 -2.39 17.85
CA PRO A 63 13.78 -2.96 17.87
C PRO A 63 13.86 -4.09 18.89
N LEU A 64 14.51 -5.20 18.53
CA LEU A 64 14.68 -6.30 19.48
C LEU A 64 15.91 -6.04 20.37
N GLU A 65 15.71 -6.03 21.69
CA GLU A 65 16.79 -5.84 22.66
C GLU A 65 17.92 -6.87 22.45
N GLY A 66 19.16 -6.40 22.57
CA GLY A 66 20.37 -7.21 22.32
C GLY A 66 20.56 -7.64 20.86
N SER A 67 19.72 -7.22 19.91
CA SER A 67 19.80 -7.60 18.49
C SER A 67 19.53 -6.41 17.57
N PRO A 68 20.50 -5.50 17.36
CA PRO A 68 20.30 -4.27 16.58
C PRO A 68 19.94 -4.50 15.10
N ASN A 69 20.15 -5.72 14.60
CA ASN A 69 19.80 -6.12 13.23
C ASN A 69 18.40 -6.71 13.11
N LYS A 70 17.62 -6.78 14.20
CA LYS A 70 16.28 -7.35 14.23
C LYS A 70 15.25 -6.31 14.63
N ILE A 71 14.15 -6.28 13.91
CA ILE A 71 12.99 -5.43 14.21
C ILE A 71 11.73 -6.28 14.12
N THR A 72 10.86 -6.14 15.12
CA THR A 72 9.52 -6.71 15.07
C THR A 72 8.60 -5.68 14.44
N VAL A 73 7.87 -6.08 13.42
CA VAL A 73 6.83 -5.28 12.77
C VAL A 73 5.49 -5.87 13.14
N LYS A 74 4.56 -5.01 13.58
CA LYS A 74 3.17 -5.37 13.82
C LYS A 74 2.26 -4.38 13.10
N VAL A 75 1.20 -4.90 12.49
CA VAL A 75 0.21 -4.09 11.78
C VAL A 75 -1.18 -4.41 12.29
N TYR A 76 -1.94 -3.38 12.64
CA TYR A 76 -3.25 -3.48 13.26
C TYR A 76 -4.29 -2.85 12.34
N ALA A 77 -5.39 -3.57 12.13
CA ALA A 77 -6.47 -3.14 11.24
C ALA A 77 -7.30 -2.05 11.91
N LEU A 78 -7.86 -1.17 11.08
CA LEU A 78 -8.86 -0.21 11.51
C LEU A 78 -10.12 -0.97 11.95
N LYS A 79 -10.56 -0.74 13.18
CA LYS A 79 -11.78 -1.31 13.76
C LYS A 79 -12.98 -0.40 13.50
N SER A 80 -12.79 0.89 13.77
CA SER A 80 -13.80 1.93 13.57
C SER A 80 -13.11 3.29 13.49
N PHE A 81 -13.85 4.32 13.14
CA PHE A 81 -13.38 5.69 13.20
C PHE A 81 -14.53 6.64 13.53
N SER A 82 -14.20 7.78 14.11
CA SER A 82 -15.11 8.91 14.30
C SER A 82 -14.48 10.18 13.75
N PHE A 83 -15.32 11.18 13.52
CA PHE A 83 -14.84 12.55 13.42
C PHE A 83 -15.45 13.37 14.54
N THR A 84 -14.60 14.03 15.29
CA THR A 84 -15.02 14.98 16.33
C THR A 84 -14.75 16.39 15.84
N ARG A 85 -15.64 17.30 16.20
CA ARG A 85 -15.41 18.72 15.93
C ARG A 85 -14.46 19.24 17.00
N SER A 86 -13.37 19.87 16.58
CA SER A 86 -12.49 20.54 17.54
C SER A 86 -13.27 21.62 18.28
N ALA A 87 -13.18 21.66 19.61
CA ALA A 87 -13.83 22.69 20.42
C ALA A 87 -13.28 24.11 20.13
N SER A 88 -12.05 24.20 19.59
CA SER A 88 -11.34 25.45 19.33
C SER A 88 -11.26 25.84 17.86
N SER A 89 -11.78 25.04 16.93
CA SER A 89 -11.73 25.35 15.50
C SER A 89 -12.93 24.82 14.71
N THR A 90 -13.12 25.31 13.49
CA THR A 90 -14.12 24.77 12.55
C THR A 90 -13.68 23.44 11.91
N SER A 91 -12.48 22.96 12.25
CA SER A 91 -11.90 21.75 11.67
C SER A 91 -12.41 20.49 12.36
N TRP A 92 -12.54 19.43 11.56
CA TRP A 92 -12.84 18.08 12.04
C TRP A 92 -11.55 17.32 12.33
N CYS A 93 -11.54 16.55 13.42
CA CYS A 93 -10.46 15.67 13.82
C CYS A 93 -10.85 14.23 13.48
N PHE A 94 -9.99 13.53 12.74
CA PHE A 94 -10.18 12.11 12.45
C PHE A 94 -9.62 11.26 13.59
N GLU A 95 -10.46 10.40 14.17
CA GLU A 95 -10.14 9.57 15.33
C GLU A 95 -10.28 8.09 14.98
N PRO A 96 -9.18 7.42 14.55
CA PRO A 96 -9.21 6.00 14.25
C PRO A 96 -9.11 5.15 15.53
N GLN A 97 -9.90 4.08 15.60
CA GLN A 97 -9.75 3.01 16.59
C GLN A 97 -9.25 1.75 15.88
N PHE A 98 -8.19 1.14 16.39
CA PHE A 98 -7.59 -0.06 15.82
C PHE A 98 -7.89 -1.28 16.69
N PHE A 99 -7.82 -2.48 16.11
CA PHE A 99 -7.80 -3.71 16.90
C PHE A 99 -6.56 -3.79 17.79
N GLU A 100 -6.71 -4.46 18.93
CA GLU A 100 -5.60 -4.70 19.87
C GLU A 100 -4.68 -5.83 19.41
N THR A 101 -5.20 -6.76 18.62
CA THR A 101 -4.45 -7.86 18.03
C THR A 101 -3.97 -7.46 16.62
N PRO A 102 -2.68 -7.66 16.30
CA PRO A 102 -2.21 -7.39 14.95
C PRO A 102 -2.73 -8.46 13.98
N PHE A 103 -3.19 -8.05 12.81
CA PHE A 103 -3.52 -8.99 11.73
C PHE A 103 -2.27 -9.46 10.98
N PHE A 104 -1.17 -8.71 11.09
CA PHE A 104 0.11 -9.03 10.47
C PHE A 104 1.25 -8.82 11.47
N SER A 105 2.14 -9.81 11.60
CA SER A 105 3.32 -9.69 12.47
C SER A 105 4.50 -10.50 11.96
N MET A 106 5.68 -9.86 11.95
CA MET A 106 6.92 -10.54 11.63
C MET A 106 8.14 -9.96 12.34
N ILE A 107 9.19 -10.76 12.42
CA ILE A 107 10.55 -10.29 12.69
C ILE A 107 11.29 -10.18 11.37
N ILE A 108 11.83 -8.98 11.10
CA ILE A 108 12.77 -8.74 10.02
C ILE A 108 14.16 -8.79 10.61
N GLN A 109 15.02 -9.66 10.09
CA GLN A 109 16.42 -9.73 10.44
C GLN A 109 17.27 -9.29 9.24
N ARG A 110 17.98 -8.17 9.38
CA ARG A 110 18.98 -7.73 8.41
C ARG A 110 20.15 -8.72 8.39
N ARG A 111 20.48 -9.20 7.19
CA ARG A 111 21.62 -10.08 6.93
C ARG A 111 22.68 -9.23 6.21
N LEU A 112 23.95 -9.42 6.55
CA LEU A 112 25.06 -8.69 5.92
C LEU A 112 24.85 -7.16 5.91
N ALA A 113 24.52 -6.56 7.07
CA ALA A 113 24.17 -5.14 7.16
C ALA A 113 25.23 -4.17 6.59
N SER A 114 26.48 -4.63 6.49
CA SER A 114 27.63 -3.90 5.93
C SER A 114 27.73 -3.95 4.39
N VAL A 115 27.08 -4.91 3.72
CA VAL A 115 27.08 -5.03 2.25
C VAL A 115 25.84 -4.31 1.72
N ASN A 116 26.04 -3.08 1.24
CA ASN A 116 24.99 -2.25 0.67
C ASN A 116 25.20 -2.07 -0.83
N ILE A 117 24.38 -2.74 -1.64
CA ILE A 117 24.48 -2.69 -3.10
C ILE A 117 23.62 -1.53 -3.60
N PRO A 118 24.18 -0.57 -4.36
CA PRO A 118 23.37 0.48 -4.99
C PRO A 118 22.52 -0.15 -6.10
N ILE A 119 21.21 0.05 -6.03
CA ILE A 119 20.25 -0.39 -7.04
C ILE A 119 19.55 0.84 -7.64
N ASN A 120 19.44 0.82 -8.97
CA ASN A 120 18.56 1.72 -9.72
C ASN A 120 17.71 0.87 -10.68
N LEU A 121 16.48 0.55 -10.26
CA LEU A 121 15.60 -0.33 -11.02
C LEU A 121 15.01 0.35 -12.26
N GLY A 122 14.96 1.68 -12.30
CA GLY A 122 14.48 2.44 -13.46
C GLY A 122 15.31 2.23 -14.74
N HIS A 123 16.58 1.81 -14.60
CA HIS A 123 17.50 1.53 -15.71
C HIS A 123 17.73 0.03 -15.96
N VAL A 124 17.06 -0.87 -15.23
CA VAL A 124 17.15 -2.31 -15.49
C VAL A 124 16.05 -2.69 -16.47
N PRO A 125 16.35 -2.92 -17.77
CA PRO A 125 15.33 -3.12 -18.80
C PRO A 125 14.44 -4.35 -18.57
N MET A 126 14.90 -5.31 -17.77
CA MET A 126 14.16 -6.54 -17.45
C MET A 126 13.13 -6.37 -16.31
N LEU A 127 13.12 -5.22 -15.61
CA LEU A 127 12.24 -4.96 -14.47
C LEU A 127 11.32 -3.76 -14.75
N ASP A 128 10.26 -3.99 -15.54
CA ASP A 128 9.19 -3.01 -15.73
C ASP A 128 8.27 -2.98 -14.51
N LEU A 129 8.53 -2.04 -13.59
CA LEU A 129 7.70 -1.78 -12.41
C LEU A 129 6.47 -0.91 -12.75
N THR A 130 5.82 -1.20 -13.86
CA THR A 130 4.54 -0.58 -14.22
C THR A 130 3.40 -1.25 -13.46
N LEU A 131 2.64 -0.42 -12.75
CA LEU A 131 1.39 -0.80 -12.09
C LEU A 131 0.20 -0.50 -12.99
N LEU A 132 -0.78 -1.39 -12.95
CA LEU A 132 -2.09 -1.18 -13.55
C LEU A 132 -3.18 -1.47 -12.52
N GLN A 133 -3.93 -0.44 -12.17
CA GLN A 133 -5.00 -0.50 -11.17
C GLN A 133 -6.38 -0.36 -11.81
N PRO A 134 -7.33 -1.25 -11.46
CA PRO A 134 -8.72 -1.13 -11.90
C PRO A 134 -9.37 0.11 -11.28
N PRO A 135 -10.54 0.52 -11.80
CA PRO A 135 -11.37 1.50 -11.11
C PRO A 135 -11.73 1.00 -9.70
N LEU A 136 -11.74 1.92 -8.74
CA LEU A 136 -12.16 1.61 -7.37
C LEU A 136 -13.68 1.78 -7.27
N GLN A 137 -14.35 0.82 -6.65
CA GLN A 137 -15.75 1.00 -6.29
C GLN A 137 -15.89 2.17 -5.32
N ALA A 138 -16.99 2.91 -5.45
CA ALA A 138 -17.36 3.90 -4.46
C ALA A 138 -17.55 3.18 -3.12
N ALA A 139 -16.84 3.66 -2.10
CA ALA A 139 -17.16 3.28 -0.72
C ALA A 139 -18.23 4.23 -0.21
N ASP A 140 -18.97 3.81 0.82
CA ASP A 140 -19.89 4.71 1.49
C ASP A 140 -19.15 5.99 1.90
N PRO A 141 -19.73 7.18 1.66
CA PRO A 141 -19.12 8.44 2.05
C PRO A 141 -18.74 8.39 3.52
N LEU A 142 -17.45 8.64 3.82
CA LEU A 142 -16.97 8.63 5.20
C LEU A 142 -17.77 9.63 6.06
N GLN A 143 -18.29 10.71 5.46
CA GLN A 143 -19.34 11.57 6.00
C GLN A 143 -20.10 12.34 4.89
N PRO A 144 -21.41 12.64 5.01
CA PRO A 144 -22.16 13.33 3.95
C PRO A 144 -21.68 14.77 3.65
N ASN A 145 -21.04 15.46 4.61
CA ASN A 145 -20.79 16.91 4.52
C ASN A 145 -19.32 17.33 4.37
N ILE A 146 -18.37 16.41 4.12
CA ILE A 146 -16.95 16.74 3.95
C ILE A 146 -16.47 16.28 2.57
N LEU A 147 -16.54 17.17 1.58
CA LEU A 147 -16.25 16.88 0.17
C LEU A 147 -14.85 16.31 -0.07
N GLU A 148 -13.81 16.85 0.58
CA GLU A 148 -12.42 16.39 0.44
C GLU A 148 -12.22 14.96 0.99
N LEU A 149 -12.95 14.61 2.05
CA LEU A 149 -12.94 13.28 2.64
C LEU A 149 -13.69 12.27 1.76
N ASN A 150 -14.76 12.73 1.11
CA ASN A 150 -15.52 11.93 0.16
C ASN A 150 -14.79 11.73 -1.16
N ARG A 151 -13.84 12.60 -1.56
CA ARG A 151 -13.10 12.45 -2.83
C ARG A 151 -12.29 11.15 -2.92
N GLY A 152 -11.80 10.63 -1.80
CA GLY A 152 -11.16 9.31 -1.74
C GLY A 152 -12.13 8.13 -1.59
N ALA A 153 -13.40 8.41 -1.24
CA ALA A 153 -14.49 7.43 -1.19
C ALA A 153 -15.29 7.37 -2.49
N ILE A 154 -15.28 8.44 -3.30
CA ILE A 154 -15.84 8.50 -4.65
C ILE A 154 -15.08 7.48 -5.50
N GLY A 155 -15.84 6.51 -6.02
CA GLY A 155 -15.31 5.51 -6.93
C GLY A 155 -14.69 6.15 -8.16
N THR A 156 -13.78 5.44 -8.82
CA THR A 156 -13.20 5.90 -10.08
C THR A 156 -13.84 5.17 -11.26
N SER A 157 -13.81 5.77 -12.45
CA SER A 157 -14.36 5.18 -13.68
C SER A 157 -13.29 4.50 -14.52
N ASP A 158 -12.10 5.09 -14.58
CA ASP A 158 -11.05 4.66 -15.50
C ASP A 158 -10.02 3.79 -14.81
N TRP A 159 -9.39 2.92 -15.59
CA TRP A 159 -8.17 2.23 -15.18
C TRP A 159 -7.00 3.22 -15.13
N LYS A 160 -6.08 3.01 -14.18
CA LYS A 160 -4.89 3.85 -14.00
C LYS A 160 -3.63 3.03 -14.21
N ARG A 161 -2.79 3.48 -15.14
CA ARG A 161 -1.45 2.93 -15.38
C ARG A 161 -0.39 3.89 -14.86
N THR A 162 0.53 3.44 -14.02
CA THR A 162 1.63 4.28 -13.50
C THR A 162 2.93 3.49 -13.44
N LYS A 163 4.05 4.17 -13.68
CA LYS A 163 5.38 3.59 -13.58
C LYS A 163 6.01 3.98 -12.23
N LEU A 164 6.61 3.00 -11.57
CA LEU A 164 7.43 3.23 -10.38
C LEU A 164 8.91 3.36 -10.78
N ASP A 165 9.59 4.35 -10.22
CA ASP A 165 11.06 4.43 -10.22
C ASP A 165 11.56 4.23 -8.79
N ILE A 166 12.46 3.26 -8.63
CA ILE A 166 13.02 2.84 -7.34
C ILE A 166 14.53 3.00 -7.39
N ARG A 167 15.05 3.85 -6.50
CA ARG A 167 16.49 4.07 -6.33
C ARG A 167 16.86 3.98 -4.88
N GLY A 168 18.00 3.36 -4.58
CA GLY A 168 18.49 3.31 -3.22
C GLY A 168 19.55 2.25 -3.03
N ARG A 169 20.05 2.18 -1.79
CA ARG A 169 20.91 1.08 -1.37
C ARG A 169 20.04 -0.04 -0.82
N CYS A 170 20.31 -1.27 -1.22
CA CYS A 170 19.67 -2.45 -0.64
C CYS A 170 20.69 -3.28 0.15
N GLY A 171 20.21 -3.92 1.21
CA GLY A 171 20.86 -5.05 1.85
C GLY A 171 19.94 -6.26 1.86
N LEU A 172 20.46 -7.41 2.27
CA LEU A 172 19.68 -8.63 2.39
C LEU A 172 18.95 -8.67 3.74
N CYS A 173 17.75 -9.24 3.78
CA CYS A 173 17.08 -9.58 5.02
C CYS A 173 16.39 -10.94 4.94
N SER A 174 16.14 -11.52 6.11
CA SER A 174 15.29 -12.69 6.28
C SER A 174 14.10 -12.32 7.14
N PHE A 175 12.99 -13.02 6.96
CA PHE A 175 11.74 -12.75 7.65
C PHE A 175 11.28 -13.98 8.43
N LYS A 176 10.60 -13.77 9.55
CA LYS A 176 9.94 -14.84 10.31
C LYS A 176 8.57 -14.35 10.77
N GLY A 177 7.52 -15.09 10.43
CA GLY A 177 6.17 -14.82 10.91
C GLY A 177 6.06 -15.02 12.42
N THR A 178 5.42 -14.07 13.08
CA THR A 178 5.25 -14.04 14.55
C THR A 178 3.82 -13.67 14.95
N LEU A 179 2.84 -14.00 14.12
CA LEU A 179 1.44 -13.72 14.41
C LEU A 179 1.03 -14.38 15.75
N PRO A 180 0.43 -13.63 16.69
CA PRO A 180 -0.04 -14.19 17.95
C PRO A 180 -1.03 -15.33 17.74
N GLY A 181 -0.84 -16.43 18.48
CA GLY A 181 -1.70 -17.62 18.38
C GLY A 181 -1.51 -18.48 17.13
N ARG A 182 -0.67 -18.06 16.16
CA ARG A 182 -0.42 -18.81 14.91
C ARG A 182 1.06 -18.84 14.56
N ALA A 183 1.78 -19.79 15.17
CA ALA A 183 3.23 -19.87 15.04
C ALA A 183 3.71 -19.99 13.59
N GLY A 184 4.64 -19.11 13.19
CA GLY A 184 5.24 -19.11 11.86
C GLY A 184 4.44 -18.40 10.77
N GLN A 185 3.17 -18.05 11.03
CA GLN A 185 2.33 -17.28 10.11
C GLN A 185 2.66 -15.79 10.17
N PHE A 186 2.50 -15.13 9.03
CA PHE A 186 2.71 -13.70 8.87
C PHE A 186 1.41 -12.93 9.04
N ALA A 187 0.29 -13.50 8.58
CA ALA A 187 -1.00 -12.83 8.59
C ALA A 187 -2.17 -13.76 8.96
N ASP A 188 -3.30 -13.16 9.32
CA ASP A 188 -4.48 -13.89 9.80
C ASP A 188 -5.32 -14.56 8.70
N GLY A 189 -5.07 -14.25 7.43
CA GLY A 189 -5.82 -14.76 6.28
C GLY A 189 -7.18 -14.08 6.06
N GLU A 190 -7.58 -13.15 6.93
CA GLU A 190 -8.85 -12.42 6.85
C GLU A 190 -8.60 -10.99 6.35
N HIS A 191 -7.76 -10.24 7.07
CA HIS A 191 -7.40 -8.88 6.69
C HIS A 191 -6.29 -8.88 5.63
N PHE A 192 -5.32 -9.77 5.79
CA PHE A 192 -4.22 -9.93 4.85
C PHE A 192 -3.96 -11.41 4.62
N PRO A 193 -3.77 -11.85 3.36
CA PRO A 193 -3.54 -13.26 3.07
C PRO A 193 -2.26 -13.72 3.77
N ASP A 194 -2.30 -14.89 4.39
CA ASP A 194 -1.07 -15.47 4.91
C ASP A 194 -0.15 -15.83 3.74
N ILE A 195 1.04 -15.23 3.74
CA ILE A 195 2.00 -15.36 2.64
C ILE A 195 3.16 -16.26 3.08
N GLN A 196 3.73 -16.97 2.11
CA GLN A 196 5.00 -17.65 2.26
C GLN A 196 6.06 -16.86 1.47
N PRO A 197 6.69 -15.84 2.08
CA PRO A 197 7.72 -15.08 1.39
C PRO A 197 8.91 -15.98 1.09
N TYR A 198 9.67 -15.60 0.06
CA TYR A 198 10.98 -16.21 -0.18
C TYR A 198 11.86 -16.12 1.08
N ARG A 199 12.77 -17.08 1.22
CA ARG A 199 13.69 -17.18 2.37
C ARG A 199 14.46 -15.89 2.64
N PHE A 200 14.73 -15.12 1.60
CA PHE A 200 15.39 -13.81 1.68
C PHE A 200 14.59 -12.76 0.91
N GLY A 201 14.70 -11.52 1.37
CA GLY A 201 14.24 -10.35 0.64
C GLY A 201 15.24 -9.21 0.76
N PHE A 202 14.79 -8.03 0.34
CA PHE A 202 15.61 -6.84 0.28
C PHE A 202 15.15 -5.83 1.33
N HIS A 203 16.12 -5.23 2.01
CA HIS A 203 15.90 -4.11 2.92
C HIS A 203 16.57 -2.87 2.33
N PHE A 204 15.79 -1.80 2.15
CA PHE A 204 16.29 -0.52 1.65
C PHE A 204 16.29 0.51 2.79
N PRO A 205 17.45 0.81 3.42
CA PRO A 205 17.50 1.77 4.53
C PRO A 205 17.07 3.19 4.11
N ARG A 206 17.30 3.55 2.85
CA ARG A 206 16.88 4.80 2.22
C ARG A 206 16.42 4.49 0.81
N LEU A 207 15.10 4.44 0.65
CA LEU A 207 14.43 4.19 -0.63
C LEU A 207 13.91 5.52 -1.20
N HIS A 208 14.34 5.85 -2.41
CA HIS A 208 13.70 6.89 -3.22
C HIS A 208 12.71 6.19 -4.15
N LEU A 209 11.43 6.30 -3.82
CA LEU A 209 10.32 5.84 -4.64
C LEU A 209 9.67 7.04 -5.31
N GLN A 210 9.66 7.06 -6.65
CA GLN A 210 8.91 8.03 -7.43
C GLN A 210 7.76 7.33 -8.14
N VAL A 211 6.54 7.75 -7.82
CA VAL A 211 5.32 7.32 -8.50
C VAL A 211 5.02 8.35 -9.59
N GLN A 212 5.03 7.94 -10.85
CA GLN A 212 4.77 8.85 -11.96
C GLN A 212 3.28 9.19 -12.06
N ALA A 213 2.97 10.30 -12.74
CA ALA A 213 1.58 10.66 -13.03
C ALA A 213 0.89 9.51 -13.79
N PRO A 214 -0.38 9.21 -13.46
CA PRO A 214 -1.07 8.08 -14.06
C PRO A 214 -1.52 8.41 -15.49
N THR A 215 -1.45 7.42 -16.38
CA THR A 215 -2.19 7.44 -17.65
C THR A 215 -3.55 6.80 -17.44
N HIS A 216 -4.60 7.41 -17.98
CA HIS A 216 -5.98 6.90 -17.92
C HIS A 216 -6.25 5.94 -19.07
N ILE A 217 -6.96 4.85 -18.77
CA ILE A 217 -7.47 3.90 -19.76
C ILE A 217 -8.98 3.76 -19.49
N PRO A 218 -9.85 4.21 -20.41
CA PRO A 218 -11.30 4.13 -20.20
C PRO A 218 -11.76 2.69 -19.97
N SER A 219 -12.67 2.47 -19.02
CA SER A 219 -13.53 1.27 -19.04
C SER A 219 -14.55 1.43 -20.17
N SER A 220 -14.88 0.37 -20.92
CA SER A 220 -15.96 0.45 -21.91
C SER A 220 -17.23 1.01 -21.27
N SER A 221 -17.85 1.97 -21.93
CA SER A 221 -19.20 2.44 -21.63
C SER A 221 -20.19 1.28 -21.64
N ASP A 222 -21.16 1.30 -20.74
CA ASP A 222 -22.35 0.46 -20.83
C ASP A 222 -22.93 0.50 -22.26
N PRO A 223 -23.48 -0.61 -22.78
CA PRO A 223 -24.09 -0.65 -24.12
C PRO A 223 -25.44 0.09 -24.22
N SER A 224 -25.73 1.04 -23.33
CA SER A 224 -27.00 1.76 -23.25
C SER A 224 -26.93 3.20 -23.81
N GLU A 225 -26.41 3.36 -25.01
CA GLU A 225 -26.71 4.55 -25.82
C GLU A 225 -26.58 4.23 -27.32
N LYS A 226 -27.48 3.37 -27.79
CA LYS A 226 -27.96 3.38 -29.16
C LYS A 226 -29.48 3.27 -29.12
N GLN A 227 -30.16 4.42 -29.10
CA GLN A 227 -31.49 4.61 -29.68
C GLN A 227 -31.67 6.08 -30.03
#